data_AF-A0A484FEZ3-F1
#
_entry.id   AF-A0A484FEZ3-F1
#
_cell.length_a   1.000
_cell.length_b   1.000
_cell.length_c   1.000
_cell.angle_alpha   90.00
_cell.angle_beta   90.00
_cell.angle_gamma   90.00
#
_symmetry.space_group_name_H-M   'P 1'
#
loop_
_entity.id
_entity.type
_entity.pdbx_description
1 polymer ?
#
loop_
_entity_poly.entity_id
_entity_poly.type
_entity_poly.pdbx_seq_one_letter_code
_entity_poly.pdbx_strand_id
1 'polypeptide(L)'
;MMLRRSTFPPFIHPLQDKGHLPEPLANCMAIAALFASRNDDTRSFLWKAIKDEQQRCLQEMATYSKFEIFAALQAAVIYLTMRIVDGCNRSDQDPIYNTEILWAYKHFWKQYILVTASEHCGGTKASSISGWEEWVLEESRIRLICVFYLVAQISCVRIGIPCTFLDEWRNLPLPCHAARWAATTPGAWKEETDALEDIVSRGCRPETFGELVDLQRVANRQGNADRLETWNAGSDNLCVLLNLASVMV
;
A
#
# COMPACT_ATOMS: atom_id res chain seq x y z
N MET A 1 1.46 11.37 5.80
CA MET A 1 -0.02 11.41 5.91
C MET A 1 -0.59 12.18 4.73
N MET A 2 -1.78 11.82 4.24
CA MET A 2 -2.46 12.48 3.10
C MET A 2 -2.99 13.86 3.49
N LEU A 3 -2.16 14.90 3.51
CA LEU A 3 -2.63 16.28 3.77
C LEU A 3 -2.98 17.04 2.50
N ARG A 4 -2.39 16.65 1.37
CA ARG A 4 -2.59 17.25 0.06
C ARG A 4 -2.66 16.15 -0.98
N ARG A 5 -3.39 16.40 -2.07
CA ARG A 5 -3.45 15.52 -3.25
C ARG A 5 -2.07 15.31 -3.89
N SER A 6 -1.20 16.33 -3.83
CA SER A 6 0.18 16.25 -4.31
C SER A 6 1.12 15.45 -3.40
N THR A 7 0.67 15.03 -2.21
CA THR A 7 1.48 14.32 -1.21
C THR A 7 0.83 13.00 -0.83
N PHE A 8 0.24 12.30 -1.80
CA PHE A 8 -0.30 10.98 -1.56
C PHE A 8 0.80 10.00 -1.09
N PRO A 9 0.48 9.08 -0.16
CA PRO A 9 1.33 7.96 0.20
C PRO A 9 1.78 7.15 -1.03
N PRO A 10 2.90 6.41 -0.94
CA PRO A 10 3.53 5.75 -2.08
C PRO A 10 2.74 4.56 -2.65
N PHE A 11 1.51 4.33 -2.18
CA PHE A 11 0.58 3.30 -2.62
C PHE A 11 -0.76 3.88 -3.13
N ILE A 12 -0.86 5.21 -3.26
CA ILE A 12 -2.01 5.89 -3.84
C ILE A 12 -1.52 6.70 -5.04
N HIS A 13 -1.90 6.26 -6.24
CA HIS A 13 -1.49 6.95 -7.47
C HIS A 13 -2.33 8.21 -7.68
N PRO A 14 -1.76 9.32 -8.21
CA PRO A 14 -2.53 10.53 -8.53
C PRO A 14 -3.74 10.28 -9.46
N LEU A 15 -3.66 9.26 -10.31
CA LEU A 15 -4.76 8.86 -11.20
C LEU A 15 -6.01 8.38 -10.45
N GLN A 16 -5.90 8.00 -9.17
CA GLN A 16 -7.07 7.68 -8.35
C GLN A 16 -7.89 8.94 -8.00
N ASP A 17 -7.31 10.13 -8.13
CA ASP A 17 -7.98 11.42 -7.97
C ASP A 17 -8.41 11.98 -9.33
N LYS A 18 -9.37 11.30 -9.99
CA LYS A 18 -9.96 11.69 -11.29
C LYS A 18 -10.88 12.93 -11.17
N GLY A 19 -10.44 13.97 -10.47
CA GLY A 19 -11.23 15.14 -10.09
C GLY A 19 -12.09 14.94 -8.83
N HIS A 20 -12.42 13.70 -8.51
CA HIS A 20 -13.11 13.31 -7.28
C HIS A 20 -12.43 12.07 -6.68
N LEU A 21 -11.94 12.19 -5.45
CA LEU A 21 -11.42 11.06 -4.70
C LEU A 21 -12.57 10.12 -4.32
N PRO A 22 -12.36 8.80 -4.35
CA PRO A 22 -13.28 7.86 -3.72
C PRO A 22 -13.56 8.29 -2.27
N GLU A 23 -14.82 8.21 -1.86
CA GLU A 23 -15.26 8.72 -0.56
C GLU A 23 -14.42 8.22 0.63
N PRO A 24 -14.02 6.92 0.71
CA PRO A 24 -13.15 6.46 1.80
C PRO A 24 -11.81 7.21 1.87
N LEU A 25 -11.21 7.57 0.73
CA LEU A 25 -9.96 8.35 0.68
C LEU A 25 -10.19 9.84 0.96
N ALA A 26 -11.33 10.39 0.54
CA ALA A 26 -11.70 11.77 0.86
C ALA A 26 -11.88 11.96 2.37
N ASN A 27 -12.60 11.05 3.02
CA ASN A 27 -12.79 11.04 4.47
C ASN A 27 -11.47 10.76 5.20
N CYS A 28 -10.66 9.83 4.69
CA CYS A 28 -9.32 9.58 5.23
C CYS A 28 -8.42 10.83 5.16
N MET A 29 -8.49 11.63 4.10
CA MET A 29 -7.78 12.90 3.98
C MET A 29 -8.23 13.92 5.03
N ALA A 30 -9.55 14.03 5.28
CA ALA A 30 -10.07 14.90 6.33
C ALA A 30 -9.62 14.45 7.74
N ILE A 31 -9.66 13.14 8.02
CA ILE A 31 -9.15 12.56 9.26
C ILE A 31 -7.63 12.75 9.38
N ALA A 32 -6.88 12.68 8.28
CA ALA A 32 -5.45 12.95 8.29
C ALA A 32 -5.12 14.40 8.66
N ALA A 33 -5.96 15.36 8.27
CA ALA A 33 -5.83 16.73 8.73
C ALA A 33 -6.06 16.85 10.24
N LEU A 34 -7.11 16.19 10.77
CA LEU A 34 -7.36 16.10 12.22
C LEU A 34 -6.18 15.44 12.96
N PHE A 35 -5.59 14.39 12.39
CA PHE A 35 -4.42 13.73 12.96
C PHE A 35 -3.22 14.66 13.04
N ALA A 36 -2.98 15.48 12.01
CA ALA A 36 -1.84 16.39 11.97
C ALA A 36 -1.95 17.55 12.97
N SER A 37 -3.17 18.00 13.28
CA SER A 37 -3.43 19.07 14.26
C SER A 37 -3.78 18.57 15.66
N ARG A 38 -3.76 17.25 15.89
CA ARG A 38 -4.21 16.65 17.15
C ARG A 38 -3.39 17.13 18.35
N ASN A 39 -4.06 17.29 19.47
CA ASN A 39 -3.49 17.45 20.80
C ASN A 39 -4.19 16.48 21.78
N ASP A 40 -3.83 16.54 23.06
CA ASP A 40 -4.37 15.63 24.07
C ASP A 40 -5.89 15.75 24.22
N ASP A 41 -6.46 16.95 24.05
CA ASP A 41 -7.90 17.20 24.15
C ASP A 41 -8.68 16.65 22.95
N THR A 42 -8.10 16.70 21.74
CA THR A 42 -8.77 16.25 20.50
C THR A 42 -8.52 14.77 20.18
N ARG A 43 -7.65 14.10 20.93
CA ARG A 43 -7.22 12.72 20.64
C ARG A 43 -8.38 11.72 20.66
N SER A 44 -9.28 11.83 21.64
CA SER A 44 -10.47 10.96 21.75
C SER A 44 -11.41 11.15 20.56
N PHE A 45 -11.60 12.40 20.13
CA PHE A 45 -12.42 12.75 18.97
C PHE A 45 -11.83 12.17 17.67
N LEU A 46 -10.52 12.27 17.47
CA LEU A 46 -9.82 11.68 16.34
C LEU A 46 -10.04 10.17 16.25
N TRP A 47 -9.86 9.43 17.35
CA TRP A 47 -10.01 7.98 17.35
C TRP A 47 -11.46 7.54 17.18
N LYS A 48 -12.42 8.33 17.68
CA LYS A 48 -13.83 8.15 17.37
C LYS A 48 -14.10 8.35 15.87
N ALA A 49 -13.58 9.40 15.26
CA ALA A 49 -13.77 9.66 13.83
C ALA A 49 -13.19 8.54 12.95
N ILE A 50 -12.02 8.00 13.28
CA ILE A 50 -11.43 6.84 12.59
C ILE A 50 -12.36 5.63 12.70
N LYS A 51 -12.84 5.32 13.92
CA LYS A 51 -13.73 4.19 14.17
C LYS A 51 -15.05 4.32 13.41
N ASP A 52 -15.70 5.48 13.51
CA ASP A 52 -16.99 5.74 12.87
C ASP A 52 -16.85 5.62 11.34
N GLU A 53 -15.76 6.14 10.76
CA GLU A 53 -15.50 6.03 9.31
C GLU A 53 -15.22 4.59 8.86
N GLN A 54 -14.43 3.82 9.62
CA GLN A 54 -14.21 2.41 9.33
C GLN A 54 -15.51 1.60 9.39
N GLN A 55 -16.35 1.88 10.39
CA GLN A 55 -17.64 1.21 10.56
C GLN A 55 -18.60 1.53 9.42
N ARG A 56 -18.66 2.80 8.97
CA ARG A 56 -19.41 3.21 7.78
C ARG A 56 -18.94 2.44 6.54
N CYS A 57 -17.63 2.45 6.27
CA CYS A 57 -17.06 1.73 5.13
C CYS A 57 -17.39 0.23 5.17
N LEU A 58 -17.40 -0.41 6.35
CA LEU A 58 -17.76 -1.81 6.50
C LEU A 58 -19.25 -2.09 6.24
N GLN A 59 -20.14 -1.17 6.66
CA GLN A 59 -21.58 -1.29 6.44
C GLN A 59 -21.96 -1.11 4.97
N GLU A 60 -21.29 -0.19 4.28
CA GLU A 60 -21.53 0.13 2.88
C GLU A 60 -20.69 -0.73 1.91
N MET A 61 -19.79 -1.57 2.43
CA MET A 61 -18.85 -2.36 1.62
C MET A 61 -19.53 -3.19 0.53
N ALA A 62 -20.76 -3.65 0.77
CA ALA A 62 -21.53 -4.43 -0.20
C ALA A 62 -21.99 -3.60 -1.43
N THR A 63 -22.08 -2.28 -1.30
CA THR A 63 -22.46 -1.36 -2.38
C THR A 63 -21.26 -0.78 -3.13
N TYR A 64 -20.04 -0.99 -2.62
CA TYR A 64 -18.83 -0.44 -3.19
C TYR A 64 -18.37 -1.17 -4.45
N SER A 65 -17.88 -0.40 -5.42
CA SER A 65 -17.08 -0.87 -6.55
C SER A 65 -15.71 -1.39 -6.08
N LYS A 66 -15.00 -2.11 -6.96
CA LYS A 66 -13.62 -2.56 -6.67
C LYS A 66 -12.69 -1.40 -6.27
N PHE A 67 -12.87 -0.23 -6.88
CA PHE A 67 -12.08 0.97 -6.60
C PHE A 67 -12.37 1.55 -5.22
N GLU A 68 -13.63 1.54 -4.78
CA GLU A 68 -14.04 2.01 -3.46
C GLU A 68 -13.62 1.05 -2.35
N ILE A 69 -13.71 -0.27 -2.57
CA ILE A 69 -13.17 -1.26 -1.65
C ILE A 69 -11.65 -1.07 -1.50
N PHE A 70 -10.94 -0.87 -2.62
CA PHE A 70 -9.50 -0.64 -2.59
C PHE A 70 -9.14 0.69 -1.91
N ALA A 71 -9.91 1.75 -2.14
CA ALA A 71 -9.79 3.02 -1.43
C ALA A 71 -9.96 2.87 0.10
N ALA A 72 -10.95 2.08 0.53
CA ALA A 72 -11.16 1.76 1.95
C ALA A 72 -9.98 0.96 2.54
N LEU A 73 -9.42 0.03 1.76
CA LEU A 73 -8.22 -0.73 2.15
C LEU A 73 -7.00 0.19 2.30
N GLN A 74 -6.78 1.11 1.36
CA GLN A 74 -5.73 2.13 1.43
C GLN A 74 -5.90 3.02 2.67
N ALA A 75 -7.13 3.47 2.96
CA ALA A 75 -7.45 4.24 4.16
C ALA A 75 -7.15 3.45 5.46
N ALA A 76 -7.47 2.15 5.50
CA ALA A 76 -7.20 1.31 6.66
C ALA A 76 -5.70 1.21 6.99
N VAL A 77 -4.82 1.11 5.98
CA VAL A 77 -3.35 1.12 6.18
C VAL A 77 -2.86 2.48 6.67
N ILE A 78 -3.49 3.58 6.22
CA ILE A 78 -3.19 4.92 6.73
C ILE A 78 -3.58 5.04 8.21
N TYR A 79 -4.77 4.56 8.61
CA TYR A 79 -5.20 4.56 10.01
C TYR A 79 -4.29 3.70 10.89
N LEU A 80 -3.83 2.55 10.39
CA LEU A 80 -2.84 1.73 11.08
C LEU A 80 -1.51 2.48 11.25
N THR A 81 -1.07 3.21 10.23
CA THR A 81 0.13 4.05 10.30
C THR A 81 -0.04 5.16 11.33
N MET A 82 -1.19 5.85 11.34
CA MET A 82 -1.53 6.86 12.36
C MET A 82 -1.46 6.26 13.76
N ARG A 83 -1.91 5.02 13.92
CA ARG A 83 -1.91 4.32 15.20
C ARG A 83 -0.51 4.05 15.73
N ILE A 84 0.40 3.59 14.87
CA ILE A 84 1.82 3.41 15.22
C ILE A 84 2.47 4.74 15.62
N VAL A 85 2.16 5.81 14.89
CA VAL A 85 2.74 7.15 15.12
C VAL A 85 2.20 7.81 16.39
N ASP A 86 0.93 7.59 16.73
CA ASP A 86 0.31 8.15 17.95
C ASP A 86 0.84 7.51 19.25
N GLY A 87 1.38 6.29 19.16
CA GLY A 87 1.90 5.53 20.29
C GLY A 87 0.82 4.70 20.98
N CYS A 88 1.00 3.39 21.01
CA CYS A 88 -0.03 2.41 21.36
C CYS A 88 -0.15 2.07 22.86
N ASN A 89 0.62 2.75 23.73
CA ASN A 89 0.80 2.37 25.14
C ASN A 89 0.37 3.48 26.11
N ARG A 90 -0.70 4.22 25.80
CA ARG A 90 -1.11 5.39 26.60
C ARG A 90 -2.43 5.19 27.34
N SER A 91 -3.24 4.19 27.03
CA SER A 91 -4.52 3.94 27.70
C SER A 91 -5.02 2.50 27.60
N ASP A 92 -5.93 2.12 28.51
CA ASP A 92 -6.54 0.78 28.55
C ASP A 92 -7.49 0.48 27.36
N GLN A 93 -7.94 1.49 26.61
CA GLN A 93 -8.78 1.32 25.42
C GLN A 93 -7.96 0.98 24.16
N ASP A 94 -6.63 1.07 24.25
CA ASP A 94 -5.72 0.91 23.12
C ASP A 94 -5.80 -0.45 22.39
N PRO A 95 -5.99 -1.60 23.06
CA PRO A 95 -6.06 -2.91 22.40
C PRO A 95 -7.29 -3.12 21.49
N ILE A 96 -8.43 -2.52 21.85
CA ILE A 96 -9.68 -2.65 21.10
C ILE A 96 -9.53 -1.95 19.75
N TYR A 97 -9.05 -0.70 19.74
CA TYR A 97 -8.82 0.05 18.50
C TYR A 97 -7.82 -0.65 17.57
N ASN A 98 -6.75 -1.23 18.12
CA ASN A 98 -5.77 -1.96 17.32
C ASN A 98 -6.41 -3.17 16.61
N THR A 99 -7.27 -3.89 17.33
CA THR A 99 -7.98 -5.05 16.80
C THR A 99 -9.01 -4.64 15.76
N GLU A 100 -9.78 -3.57 16.00
CA GLU A 100 -10.79 -3.04 15.08
C GLU A 100 -10.18 -2.60 13.75
N ILE A 101 -9.05 -1.88 13.76
CA ILE A 101 -8.38 -1.43 12.53
C ILE A 101 -7.89 -2.61 11.69
N LEU A 102 -7.28 -3.61 12.33
CA LEU A 102 -6.81 -4.82 11.63
C LEU A 102 -7.96 -5.67 11.12
N TRP A 103 -9.07 -5.74 11.85
CA TRP A 103 -10.27 -6.44 11.43
C TRP A 103 -10.89 -5.78 10.20
N ALA A 104 -10.99 -4.45 10.19
CA ALA A 104 -11.45 -3.69 9.03
C ALA A 104 -10.57 -3.96 7.80
N TYR A 105 -9.24 -3.87 7.95
CA TYR A 105 -8.29 -4.23 6.88
C TYR A 105 -8.54 -5.64 6.33
N LYS A 106 -8.69 -6.64 7.21
CA LYS A 106 -8.94 -8.03 6.81
C LYS A 106 -10.23 -8.19 6.01
N HIS A 107 -11.30 -7.49 6.39
CA HIS A 107 -12.57 -7.52 5.66
C HIS A 107 -12.48 -6.86 4.30
N PHE A 108 -11.88 -5.66 4.21
CA PHE A 108 -11.67 -4.99 2.94
C PHE A 108 -10.79 -5.83 2.01
N TRP A 109 -9.73 -6.44 2.54
CA TRP A 109 -8.85 -7.33 1.76
C TRP A 109 -9.63 -8.52 1.21
N LYS A 110 -10.37 -9.22 2.07
CA LYS A 110 -11.18 -10.37 1.67
C LYS A 110 -12.20 -10.00 0.58
N GLN A 111 -12.89 -8.87 0.75
CA GLN A 111 -13.87 -8.41 -0.22
C GLN A 111 -13.21 -8.01 -1.55
N TYR A 112 -12.07 -7.33 -1.50
CA TYR A 112 -11.31 -6.94 -2.70
C TYR A 112 -10.93 -8.16 -3.54
N ILE A 113 -10.41 -9.21 -2.89
CA ILE A 113 -10.07 -10.47 -3.57
C ILE A 113 -11.31 -11.15 -4.16
N LEU A 114 -12.44 -11.15 -3.44
CA LEU A 114 -13.68 -11.74 -3.94
C LEU A 114 -14.18 -11.04 -5.21
N VAL A 115 -14.21 -9.71 -5.21
CA VAL A 115 -14.68 -8.91 -6.34
C VAL A 115 -13.74 -9.05 -7.54
N THR A 116 -12.43 -8.95 -7.32
CA THR A 116 -11.45 -9.05 -8.42
C THR A 116 -11.38 -10.45 -9.03
N ALA A 117 -11.48 -11.51 -8.22
CA ALA A 117 -11.56 -12.89 -8.74
C ALA A 117 -12.82 -13.13 -9.58
N SER A 118 -13.96 -12.57 -9.18
CA SER A 118 -15.22 -12.68 -9.92
C SER A 118 -15.17 -11.99 -11.28
N GLU A 119 -14.48 -10.85 -11.39
CA GLU A 119 -14.30 -10.14 -12.67
C GLU A 119 -13.45 -10.95 -13.66
N HIS A 120 -12.42 -11.67 -13.18
CA HIS A 120 -11.55 -12.51 -14.03
C HIS A 120 -12.28 -13.75 -14.58
N CYS A 121 -13.22 -14.33 -13.83
CA CYS A 121 -14.00 -15.49 -14.27
C CYS A 121 -15.21 -15.14 -15.15
N GLY A 122 -15.69 -13.89 -15.11
CA GLY A 122 -16.98 -13.50 -15.69
C GLY A 122 -17.02 -13.33 -17.21
N GLY A 123 -15.87 -13.29 -17.91
CA GLY A 123 -15.80 -13.10 -19.37
C GLY A 123 -16.51 -11.83 -19.87
N THR A 124 -16.98 -10.97 -18.97
CA THR A 124 -17.71 -9.77 -19.26
C THR A 124 -16.71 -8.78 -19.83
N LYS A 125 -16.99 -8.29 -21.04
CA LYS A 125 -16.36 -7.12 -21.64
C LYS A 125 -16.59 -5.92 -20.72
N ALA A 126 -15.83 -5.83 -19.63
CA ALA A 126 -15.81 -4.66 -18.79
C ALA A 126 -15.22 -3.53 -19.63
N SER A 127 -15.99 -2.44 -19.66
CA SER A 127 -15.74 -1.13 -20.23
C SER A 127 -14.27 -0.77 -20.38
N SER A 128 -13.96 0.04 -21.40
CA SER A 128 -12.67 0.59 -21.84
C SER A 128 -11.76 1.24 -20.77
N ILE A 129 -11.50 0.55 -19.66
CA ILE A 129 -10.45 0.85 -18.72
C ILE A 129 -9.17 0.55 -19.50
N SER A 130 -8.47 1.61 -19.92
CA SER A 130 -7.20 1.45 -20.64
C SER A 130 -6.28 0.56 -19.81
N GLY A 131 -5.49 -0.32 -20.43
CA GLY A 131 -4.63 -1.26 -19.71
C GLY A 131 -3.69 -0.60 -18.68
N TRP A 132 -3.42 0.70 -18.84
CA TRP A 132 -2.70 1.51 -17.87
C TRP A 132 -3.45 1.72 -16.54
N GLU A 133 -4.76 1.95 -16.55
CA GLU A 133 -5.54 2.17 -15.32
C GLU A 133 -5.62 0.90 -14.45
N GLU A 134 -5.82 -0.26 -15.08
CA GLU A 134 -5.79 -1.55 -14.38
C GLU A 134 -4.37 -1.84 -13.86
N TRP A 135 -3.33 -1.54 -14.66
CA TRP A 135 -1.95 -1.64 -14.20
C TRP A 135 -1.67 -0.74 -12.99
N VAL A 136 -2.15 0.51 -12.98
CA VAL A 136 -2.01 1.43 -11.84
C VAL A 136 -2.68 0.84 -10.60
N LEU A 137 -3.86 0.24 -10.72
CA LEU A 137 -4.55 -0.38 -9.61
C LEU A 137 -3.74 -1.55 -9.03
N GLU A 138 -3.20 -2.42 -9.89
CA GLU A 138 -2.39 -3.56 -9.48
C GLU A 138 -1.04 -3.14 -8.87
N GLU A 139 -0.36 -2.15 -9.45
CA GLU A 139 0.87 -1.61 -8.88
C GLU A 139 0.61 -0.89 -7.54
N SER A 140 -0.52 -0.18 -7.42
CA SER A 140 -0.97 0.40 -6.15
C SER A 140 -1.18 -0.68 -5.09
N ARG A 141 -1.74 -1.84 -5.48
CA ARG A 141 -1.92 -3.00 -4.59
C ARG A 141 -0.60 -3.58 -4.14
N ILE A 142 0.37 -3.77 -5.04
CA ILE A 142 1.73 -4.23 -4.71
C ILE A 142 2.37 -3.29 -3.68
N ARG A 143 2.34 -1.97 -3.96
CA ARG A 143 2.87 -0.94 -3.07
C ARG A 143 2.17 -0.92 -1.71
N LEU A 144 0.85 -1.12 -1.68
CA LEU A 144 0.07 -1.19 -0.45
C LEU A 144 0.49 -2.37 0.42
N ILE A 145 0.68 -3.56 -0.15
CA ILE A 145 1.12 -4.74 0.62
C ILE A 145 2.54 -4.54 1.12
N CYS A 146 3.43 -3.93 0.33
CA CYS A 146 4.78 -3.59 0.78
C CYS A 146 4.77 -2.65 1.99
N VAL A 147 3.94 -1.59 1.94
CA VAL A 147 3.77 -0.69 3.09
C VAL A 147 3.14 -1.42 4.27
N PHE A 148 2.11 -2.24 4.04
CA PHE A 148 1.49 -3.02 5.10
C PHE A 148 2.49 -3.97 5.76
N TYR A 149 3.38 -4.61 5.00
CA TYR A 149 4.46 -5.45 5.53
C TYR A 149 5.40 -4.65 6.45
N LEU A 150 5.88 -3.49 6.00
CA LEU A 150 6.74 -2.61 6.80
C LEU A 150 6.04 -2.14 8.09
N VAL A 151 4.76 -1.77 7.97
CA VAL A 151 3.91 -1.34 9.08
C VAL A 151 3.63 -2.50 10.05
N ALA A 152 3.41 -3.72 9.54
CA ALA A 152 3.16 -4.92 10.33
C ALA A 152 4.41 -5.35 11.12
N GLN A 153 5.60 -5.27 10.52
CA GLN A 153 6.88 -5.49 11.23
C GLN A 153 6.99 -4.57 12.46
N ILE A 154 6.70 -3.28 12.29
CA ILE A 154 6.73 -2.31 13.40
C ILE A 154 5.58 -2.58 14.39
N SER A 155 4.41 -2.97 13.89
CA SER A 155 3.21 -3.21 14.70
C SER A 155 3.34 -4.44 15.59
N CYS A 156 3.87 -5.55 15.09
CA CYS A 156 4.12 -6.73 15.91
C CYS A 156 5.04 -6.40 17.10
N VAL A 157 6.04 -5.55 16.88
CA VAL A 157 6.98 -5.10 17.93
C VAL A 157 6.32 -4.11 18.90
N ARG A 158 5.51 -3.16 18.42
CA ARG A 158 4.98 -2.04 19.23
C ARG A 158 3.58 -2.25 19.80
N ILE A 159 2.77 -3.08 19.15
CA ILE A 159 1.33 -3.23 19.40
C ILE A 159 1.00 -4.63 19.94
N GLY A 160 1.94 -5.58 19.84
CA GLY A 160 1.79 -6.91 20.44
C GLY A 160 0.74 -7.80 19.75
N ILE A 161 0.36 -7.48 18.51
CA ILE A 161 -0.57 -8.31 17.73
C ILE A 161 0.23 -9.19 16.77
N PRO A 162 0.17 -10.53 16.91
CA PRO A 162 0.78 -11.44 15.95
C PRO A 162 0.15 -11.26 14.57
N CYS A 163 0.97 -11.00 13.56
CA CYS A 163 0.53 -10.85 12.18
C CYS A 163 1.07 -12.01 11.35
N THR A 164 0.23 -13.02 11.09
CA THR A 164 0.57 -14.18 10.23
C THR A 164 0.86 -13.75 8.78
N PHE A 165 0.52 -12.51 8.40
CA PHE A 165 0.84 -11.94 7.10
C PHE A 165 2.34 -11.81 6.86
N LEU A 166 3.15 -11.85 7.93
CA LEU A 166 4.59 -11.83 7.84
C LEU A 166 5.16 -13.17 7.36
N ASP A 167 4.41 -14.27 7.38
CA ASP A 167 4.96 -15.61 7.14
C ASP A 167 5.34 -15.84 5.65
N GLU A 168 4.70 -15.13 4.72
CA GLU A 168 4.94 -15.25 3.27
C GLU A 168 5.80 -14.12 2.69
N TRP A 169 6.57 -13.42 3.55
CA TRP A 169 7.38 -12.26 3.17
C TRP A 169 8.31 -12.48 1.97
N ARG A 170 8.79 -13.72 1.77
CA ARG A 170 9.68 -14.04 0.65
C ARG A 170 9.01 -13.87 -0.72
N ASN A 171 7.71 -14.11 -0.80
CA ASN A 171 6.94 -14.04 -2.05
C ASN A 171 6.34 -12.65 -2.30
N LEU A 172 6.60 -11.67 -1.42
CA LEU A 172 6.10 -10.32 -1.57
C LEU A 172 6.65 -9.70 -2.88
N PRO A 173 5.80 -9.35 -3.85
CA PRO A 173 6.26 -8.69 -5.08
C PRO A 173 6.85 -7.32 -4.77
N LEU A 174 7.91 -6.94 -5.47
CA LEU A 174 8.53 -5.64 -5.33
C LEU A 174 7.85 -4.58 -6.23
N PRO A 175 7.77 -3.31 -5.77
CA PRO A 175 7.26 -2.22 -6.60
C PRO A 175 8.01 -2.05 -7.92
N CYS A 176 7.34 -1.51 -8.93
CA CYS A 176 7.93 -1.17 -10.21
C CYS A 176 8.96 -0.03 -10.11
N HIS A 177 9.60 0.29 -11.23
CA HIS A 177 10.52 1.41 -11.36
C HIS A 177 9.84 2.75 -11.08
N ALA A 178 10.51 3.66 -10.35
CA ALA A 178 9.96 4.96 -9.94
C ALA A 178 9.42 5.80 -11.11
N ALA A 179 10.14 5.83 -12.24
CA ALA A 179 9.70 6.57 -13.43
C ALA A 179 8.38 6.04 -14.02
N ARG A 180 8.22 4.71 -14.07
CA ARG A 180 6.98 4.07 -14.54
C ARG A 180 5.80 4.36 -13.61
N TRP A 181 6.04 4.36 -12.28
CA TRP A 181 5.03 4.75 -11.29
C TRP A 181 4.68 6.24 -11.33
N ALA A 182 5.65 7.11 -11.66
CA ALA A 182 5.44 8.55 -11.71
C ALA A 182 4.70 9.03 -12.97
N ALA A 183 4.53 8.15 -13.97
CA ALA A 183 3.86 8.48 -15.22
C ALA A 183 2.42 8.94 -14.96
N THR A 184 2.06 10.11 -15.49
CA THR A 184 0.72 10.72 -15.33
C THR A 184 -0.13 10.63 -16.59
N THR A 185 0.39 10.03 -17.66
CA THR A 185 -0.34 9.80 -18.92
C THR A 185 -0.09 8.38 -19.42
N PRO A 186 -1.03 7.79 -20.19
CA PRO A 186 -0.84 6.47 -20.79
C PRO A 186 0.39 6.42 -21.72
N GLY A 187 0.68 7.52 -22.41
CA GLY A 187 1.83 7.62 -23.32
C GLY A 187 3.16 7.57 -22.58
N ALA A 188 3.33 8.38 -21.53
CA ALA A 188 4.53 8.36 -20.70
C ALA A 188 4.72 7.01 -20.00
N TRP A 189 3.63 6.39 -19.52
CA TRP A 189 3.68 5.05 -18.95
C TRP A 189 4.16 4.00 -19.95
N LYS A 190 3.67 4.08 -21.20
CA LYS A 190 4.08 3.17 -22.26
C LYS A 190 5.55 3.34 -22.61
N GLU A 191 6.01 4.58 -22.78
CA GLU A 191 7.42 4.89 -23.05
C GLU A 191 8.35 4.31 -21.97
N GLU A 192 8.03 4.52 -20.70
CA GLU A 192 8.77 3.92 -19.56
C GLU A 192 8.63 2.39 -19.50
N THR A 193 7.52 1.84 -19.97
CA THR A 193 7.33 0.39 -20.04
C THR A 193 8.24 -0.23 -21.08
N ASP A 194 8.24 0.32 -22.30
CA ASP A 194 9.05 -0.12 -23.43
C ASP A 194 10.55 0.06 -23.12
N ALA A 195 10.95 1.18 -22.51
CA ALA A 195 12.35 1.44 -22.13
C ALA A 195 12.91 0.44 -21.11
N LEU A 196 12.05 -0.11 -20.24
CA LEU A 196 12.42 -1.04 -19.18
C LEU A 196 12.23 -2.52 -19.59
N GLU A 197 11.70 -2.81 -20.79
CA GLU A 197 11.41 -4.17 -21.25
C GLU A 197 12.66 -5.05 -21.33
N ASP A 198 13.79 -4.49 -21.79
CA ASP A 198 15.08 -5.19 -21.86
C ASP A 198 15.60 -5.57 -20.46
N ILE A 199 15.41 -4.69 -19.46
CA ILE A 199 15.81 -4.95 -18.07
C ILE A 199 14.99 -6.08 -17.46
N VAL A 200 13.68 -6.10 -17.71
CA VAL A 200 12.76 -7.13 -17.21
C VAL A 200 13.04 -8.47 -17.88
N SER A 201 13.15 -8.50 -19.21
CA SER A 201 13.34 -9.74 -19.98
C SER A 201 14.66 -10.46 -19.67
N ARG A 202 15.70 -9.73 -19.26
CA ARG A 202 17.00 -10.30 -18.86
C ARG A 202 17.06 -10.76 -17.41
N GLY A 203 16.01 -10.55 -16.60
CA GLY A 203 16.03 -10.87 -15.17
C GLY A 203 17.04 -10.02 -14.38
N CYS A 204 17.36 -8.81 -14.87
CA CYS A 204 18.37 -7.94 -14.28
C CYS A 204 17.90 -7.23 -13.00
N ARG A 205 16.71 -7.54 -12.48
CA ARG A 205 16.14 -6.95 -11.26
C ARG A 205 15.56 -8.06 -10.37
N PRO A 206 15.60 -7.94 -9.04
CA PRO A 206 14.80 -8.80 -8.16
C PRO A 206 13.31 -8.54 -8.37
N GLU A 207 12.51 -9.61 -8.37
CA GLU A 207 11.05 -9.51 -8.52
C GLU A 207 10.32 -9.60 -7.18
N THR A 208 10.94 -10.30 -6.22
CA THR A 208 10.36 -10.53 -4.89
C THR A 208 11.27 -10.01 -3.77
N PHE A 209 10.67 -9.72 -2.62
CA PHE A 209 11.41 -9.30 -1.45
C PHE A 209 12.37 -10.39 -0.95
N GLY A 210 12.02 -11.68 -1.09
CA GLY A 210 12.92 -12.79 -0.80
C GLY A 210 14.17 -12.80 -1.68
N GLU A 211 14.02 -12.54 -2.98
CA GLU A 211 15.16 -12.39 -3.89
C GLU A 211 16.03 -11.18 -3.52
N LEU A 212 15.43 -10.06 -3.16
CA LEU A 212 16.17 -8.88 -2.72
C LEU A 212 17.04 -9.18 -1.49
N VAL A 213 16.49 -9.87 -0.49
CA VAL A 213 17.22 -10.32 0.70
C VAL A 213 18.39 -11.24 0.31
N ASP A 214 18.14 -12.22 -0.55
CA ASP A 214 19.18 -13.17 -0.96
C ASP A 214 20.30 -12.46 -1.74
N LEU A 215 19.97 -11.53 -2.65
CA LEU A 215 20.94 -10.74 -3.39
C LEU A 215 21.80 -9.87 -2.46
N GLN A 216 21.19 -9.23 -1.46
CA GLN A 216 21.94 -8.41 -0.50
C GLN A 216 22.91 -9.23 0.35
N ARG A 217 22.54 -10.46 0.74
CA ARG A 217 23.42 -11.36 1.53
C ARG A 217 24.68 -11.78 0.77
N VAL A 218 24.62 -11.84 -0.57
CA VAL A 218 25.74 -12.21 -1.44
C VAL A 218 26.03 -11.12 -2.48
N ALA A 219 25.99 -9.85 -2.06
CA ALA A 219 26.18 -8.69 -2.93
C ALA A 219 27.56 -8.64 -3.61
N ASN A 220 28.58 -9.24 -2.99
CA ASN A 220 29.96 -9.24 -3.51
C ASN A 220 30.15 -10.15 -4.74
N ARG A 221 29.16 -10.93 -5.17
CA ARG A 221 29.26 -11.77 -6.38
C ARG A 221 28.97 -10.94 -7.62
N GLN A 222 29.85 -11.02 -8.61
CA GLN A 222 29.65 -10.40 -9.93
C GLN A 222 28.31 -10.86 -10.52
N GLY A 223 27.48 -9.92 -10.98
CA GLY A 223 26.09 -10.16 -11.42
C GLY A 223 25.03 -9.87 -10.36
N ASN A 224 25.27 -10.18 -9.07
CA ASN A 224 24.35 -9.78 -8.00
C ASN A 224 24.44 -8.28 -7.73
N ALA A 225 25.67 -7.73 -7.73
CA ALA A 225 25.90 -6.30 -7.64
C ALA A 225 25.16 -5.53 -8.76
N ASP A 226 25.27 -6.00 -10.00
CA ASP A 226 24.63 -5.38 -11.17
C ASP A 226 23.08 -5.39 -11.06
N ARG A 227 22.51 -6.50 -10.55
CA ARG A 227 21.06 -6.59 -10.29
C ARG A 227 20.60 -5.64 -9.18
N LEU A 228 21.40 -5.50 -8.12
CA LEU A 228 21.13 -4.56 -7.03
C LEU A 228 21.27 -3.11 -7.49
N GLU A 229 22.27 -2.80 -8.32
CA GLU A 229 22.44 -1.48 -8.92
C GLU A 229 21.25 -1.12 -9.80
N THR A 230 20.79 -2.05 -10.64
CA THR A 230 19.59 -1.89 -11.47
C THR A 230 18.33 -1.64 -10.63
N TRP A 231 18.15 -2.37 -9.53
CA TRP A 231 17.07 -2.13 -8.57
C TRP A 231 17.15 -0.74 -7.94
N ASN A 232 18.34 -0.35 -7.49
CA ASN A 232 18.57 0.92 -6.80
C ASN A 232 18.41 2.12 -7.74
N ALA A 233 18.81 2.01 -9.01
CA ALA A 233 18.64 3.06 -10.02
C ALA A 233 17.17 3.46 -10.22
N GLY A 234 16.25 2.50 -10.05
CA GLY A 234 14.81 2.70 -10.17
C GLY A 234 14.04 2.86 -8.87
N SER A 235 14.72 3.02 -7.75
CA SER A 235 14.10 3.02 -6.43
C SER A 235 13.47 4.36 -6.06
N ASP A 236 12.23 4.32 -5.58
CA ASP A 236 11.62 5.44 -4.86
C ASP A 236 11.78 5.27 -3.34
N ASN A 237 11.18 6.18 -2.56
CA ASN A 237 11.26 6.14 -1.10
C ASN A 237 10.74 4.82 -0.48
N LEU A 238 9.75 4.15 -1.08
CA LEU A 238 9.26 2.87 -0.60
C LEU A 238 10.29 1.77 -0.87
N CYS A 239 10.88 1.75 -2.07
CA CYS A 239 11.95 0.83 -2.42
C CYS A 239 13.17 0.97 -1.50
N VAL A 240 13.52 2.21 -1.11
CA VAL A 240 14.58 2.48 -0.13
C VAL A 240 14.24 1.89 1.25
N LEU A 241 13.00 2.02 1.71
CA LEU A 241 12.57 1.39 2.97
C LEU A 241 12.62 -0.14 2.90
N LEU A 242 12.28 -0.74 1.75
CA LEU A 242 12.41 -2.18 1.53
C LEU A 242 13.88 -2.62 1.57
N ASN A 243 14.80 -1.86 0.96
CA ASN A 243 16.24 -2.13 1.06
C ASN A 243 16.75 -2.15 2.50
N LEU A 244 16.22 -1.28 3.36
CA LEU A 244 16.57 -1.28 4.78
C LEU A 244 15.92 -2.46 5.52
N ALA A 245 14.68 -2.81 5.19
CA ALA A 245 14.02 -3.95 5.79
C ALA A 245 14.71 -5.27 5.44
N SER A 246 15.24 -5.42 4.22
CA SER A 246 15.87 -6.67 3.77
C SER A 246 17.18 -7.00 4.48
N VAL A 247 17.86 -6.01 5.07
CA VAL A 247 19.05 -6.26 5.91
C VAL A 247 18.69 -6.63 7.37
N MET A 248 17.42 -6.52 7.76
CA MET A 248 16.94 -6.82 9.11
C MET A 248 16.39 -8.25 9.27
N VAL A 249 16.32 -9.04 8.19
CA VAL A 249 15.69 -10.37 8.10
C VAL A 249 16.70 -11.48 7.84
#